data_AF-A0AAU5WLE0-F1
#
_entry.id   AF-A0AAU5WLE0-F1
#
_cell.length_a   1.000
_cell.length_b   1.000
_cell.length_c   1.000
_cell.angle_alpha   90.00
_cell.angle_beta   90.00
_cell.angle_gamma   90.00
#
_symmetry.space_group_name_H-M   'P 1'
#
loop_
_entity.id
_entity.type
_entity.pdbx_description
1 polymer ?
#
loop_
_entity_poly.entity_id
_entity_poly.type
_entity_poly.pdbx_seq_one_letter_code
_entity_poly.pdbx_strand_id
1 'polypeptide(L)'
;MKRGGRLERRTPLTTKTGLPRTGGLARRTPLRAVSSQRAAENRERRKVVHAVFGDAPRCVAPGCGRLADDTHEPLTRARGGSITNPSNMAPLCRGCHTEITDTQPDWAYAAGLLIHSWNGGDAA
;
A
#
# COMPACT_ATOMS: atom_id res chain seq x y z
N MET A 1 8.28 20.30 34.96
CA MET A 1 8.32 20.33 33.49
C MET A 1 7.38 21.43 32.99
N LYS A 2 7.89 22.49 32.34
CA LYS A 2 7.05 23.60 31.86
C LYS A 2 6.32 23.15 30.58
N ARG A 3 4.98 23.10 30.62
CA ARG A 3 4.14 22.83 29.45
C ARG A 3 4.29 24.00 28.48
N GLY A 4 4.86 23.77 27.31
CA GLY A 4 4.97 24.79 26.26
C GLY A 4 3.59 25.30 25.87
N GLY A 5 3.40 26.63 25.91
CA GLY A 5 2.15 27.27 25.54
C GLY A 5 1.76 26.99 24.09
N ARG A 6 0.47 27.15 23.79
CA ARG A 6 -0.10 26.99 22.44
C ARG A 6 0.69 27.85 21.45
N LEU A 7 1.29 27.23 20.43
CA LEU A 7 1.98 27.94 19.37
C LEU A 7 0.97 28.76 18.56
N GLU A 8 0.85 30.05 18.85
CA GLU A 8 0.08 30.98 18.04
C GLU A 8 0.92 31.45 16.85
N ARG A 9 0.35 31.34 15.64
CA ARG A 9 1.04 31.80 14.43
C ARG A 9 1.14 33.32 14.48
N ARG A 10 2.37 33.85 14.49
CA ARG A 10 2.65 35.29 14.53
C ARG A 10 2.29 36.04 13.24
N THR A 11 2.01 35.33 12.15
CA THR A 11 1.69 35.94 10.86
C THR A 11 0.57 35.16 10.18
N PRO A 12 -0.55 35.81 9.81
CA PRO A 12 -1.58 35.17 9.00
C PRO A 12 -1.00 34.78 7.64
N LEU A 13 -1.39 33.60 7.14
CA LEU A 13 -1.02 33.16 5.79
C LEU A 13 -1.61 34.14 4.78
N THR A 14 -0.75 34.96 4.17
CA THR A 14 -1.13 35.82 3.06
C THR A 14 -1.03 35.02 1.77
N THR A 15 -2.18 34.73 1.15
CA THR A 15 -2.23 34.12 -0.18
C THR A 15 -1.74 35.15 -1.21
N LYS A 16 -0.47 35.06 -1.61
CA LYS A 16 0.16 36.05 -2.50
C LYS A 16 -0.37 36.05 -3.93
N THR A 17 -1.07 35.00 -4.36
CA THR A 17 -1.67 34.91 -5.69
C THR A 17 -2.82 33.91 -5.65
N GLY A 18 -4.03 34.32 -6.04
CA GLY A 18 -5.10 33.38 -6.34
C GLY A 18 -4.68 32.56 -7.56
N LEU A 19 -4.70 31.23 -7.45
CA LEU A 19 -4.54 30.37 -8.63
C LEU A 19 -5.67 30.74 -9.62
N PRO A 20 -5.36 31.06 -10.88
CA PRO A 20 -6.38 31.35 -11.87
C PRO A 20 -7.28 30.11 -11.99
N ARG A 21 -8.58 30.29 -11.74
CA ARG A 21 -9.58 29.19 -11.76
C ARG A 21 -9.80 28.61 -13.15
N THR A 22 -9.26 29.26 -14.18
CA THR A 22 -9.60 29.03 -15.58
C THR A 22 -8.32 28.99 -16.41
N GLY A 23 -7.70 27.82 -16.41
CA GLY A 23 -6.64 27.46 -17.33
C GLY A 23 -6.54 25.97 -17.27
N GLY A 24 -6.97 25.26 -18.32
CA GLY A 24 -6.63 23.85 -18.46
C GLY A 24 -5.12 23.68 -18.30
N LEU A 25 -4.68 22.48 -17.90
CA LEU A 25 -3.25 22.18 -17.81
C LEU A 25 -2.57 22.69 -19.09
N ALA A 26 -1.59 23.59 -18.96
CA ALA A 26 -0.84 24.12 -20.10
C ALA A 26 -0.13 23.03 -20.93
N ARG A 27 -0.10 21.81 -20.39
CA ARG A 27 0.56 20.65 -20.95
C ARG A 27 -0.41 19.88 -21.86
N ARG A 28 -0.03 19.73 -23.14
CA ARG A 28 -0.76 18.96 -24.16
C ARG A 28 -0.67 17.44 -23.97
N THR A 29 0.30 16.96 -23.19
CA THR A 29 0.50 15.53 -22.96
C THR A 29 -0.30 15.04 -21.76
N PRO A 30 -0.99 13.89 -21.84
CA PRO A 30 -1.68 13.28 -20.71
C PRO A 30 -0.75 13.08 -19.51
N LEU A 31 -1.30 13.20 -18.30
CA LEU A 31 -0.58 12.83 -17.08
C LEU A 31 -0.28 11.34 -17.12
N ARG A 32 0.93 10.96 -16.72
CA ARG A 32 1.29 9.55 -16.54
C ARG A 32 0.46 8.97 -15.39
N ALA A 33 -0.07 7.76 -15.56
CA ALA A 33 -0.83 7.07 -14.52
C ALA A 33 0.02 6.78 -13.26
N VAL A 34 1.32 6.51 -13.44
CA VAL A 34 2.28 6.27 -12.37
C VAL A 34 3.64 6.94 -12.67
N SER A 35 4.43 7.21 -11.63
CA SER A 35 5.80 7.73 -11.80
C SER A 35 6.72 6.69 -12.45
N SER A 36 7.83 7.14 -13.05
CA SER A 36 8.83 6.23 -13.66
C SER A 36 9.43 5.27 -12.63
N GLN A 37 9.65 5.74 -11.41
CA GLN A 37 10.12 4.93 -10.28
C GLN A 37 9.12 3.83 -9.94
N ARG A 38 7.84 4.19 -9.77
CA ARG A 38 6.79 3.22 -9.44
C ARG A 38 6.56 2.22 -10.57
N ALA A 39 6.70 2.65 -11.82
CA ALA A 39 6.65 1.75 -12.97
C ALA A 39 7.79 0.72 -12.95
N ALA A 40 9.00 1.11 -12.55
CA ALA A 40 10.13 0.18 -12.42
C ALA A 40 9.91 -0.82 -11.29
N GLU A 41 9.48 -0.34 -10.13
CA GLU A 41 9.16 -1.17 -8.96
C GLU A 41 8.04 -2.19 -9.26
N ASN A 42 6.98 -1.75 -9.96
CA ASN A 42 5.88 -2.63 -10.37
C ASN A 42 6.32 -3.70 -11.38
N ARG A 43 7.29 -3.41 -12.26
CA ARG A 43 7.87 -4.42 -13.14
C ARG A 43 8.59 -5.50 -12.34
N GLU A 44 9.35 -5.10 -11.33
CA GLU A 44 10.06 -6.04 -10.47
C GLU A 44 9.09 -6.88 -9.64
N ARG A 45 8.07 -6.25 -9.04
CA ARG A 45 6.99 -6.96 -8.35
C ARG A 45 6.35 -8.04 -9.22
N ARG A 46 6.06 -7.75 -10.49
CA ARG A 46 5.46 -8.75 -11.40
C ARG A 46 6.35 -9.98 -11.61
N LYS A 47 7.66 -9.78 -11.76
CA LYS A 47 8.62 -10.89 -11.88
C LYS A 47 8.65 -11.74 -10.63
N VAL A 48 8.74 -11.09 -9.47
CA VAL A 48 8.76 -11.78 -8.17
C VAL A 48 7.47 -12.56 -7.94
N VAL A 49 6.31 -11.94 -8.16
CA VAL A 49 5.00 -12.60 -8.02
C VAL A 49 4.89 -13.83 -8.90
N HIS A 50 5.26 -13.72 -10.18
CA HIS A 50 5.24 -14.86 -11.10
C HIS A 50 6.24 -15.95 -10.69
N ALA A 51 7.45 -15.58 -10.26
CA ALA A 51 8.46 -16.54 -9.81
C ALA A 51 8.05 -17.30 -8.55
N VAL A 52 7.33 -16.65 -7.63
CA VAL A 52 6.92 -17.23 -6.34
C VAL A 52 5.63 -18.05 -6.48
N PHE A 53 4.66 -17.57 -7.25
CA PHE A 53 3.29 -18.12 -7.25
C PHE A 53 2.87 -18.78 -8.57
N GLY A 54 3.61 -18.58 -9.66
CA GLY A 54 3.24 -19.06 -11.00
C GLY A 54 1.99 -18.35 -11.55
N ASP A 55 1.28 -19.03 -12.46
CA ASP A 55 0.19 -18.43 -13.24
C ASP A 55 -1.20 -18.52 -12.60
N ALA A 56 -1.44 -19.53 -11.76
CA ALA A 56 -2.76 -19.78 -11.18
C ALA A 56 -2.69 -20.18 -9.69
N PRO A 57 -2.13 -19.32 -8.82
CA PRO A 57 -2.07 -19.61 -7.40
C PRO A 57 -3.47 -19.68 -6.79
N ARG A 58 -3.65 -20.56 -5.80
CA ARG A 58 -4.86 -20.61 -4.98
C ARG A 58 -4.79 -19.57 -3.86
N CYS A 59 -5.94 -19.06 -3.48
CA CYS A 59 -6.10 -18.18 -2.33
C CYS A 59 -5.63 -18.91 -1.06
N VAL A 60 -4.74 -18.28 -0.29
CA VAL A 60 -4.23 -18.86 0.98
C VAL A 60 -5.12 -18.58 2.19
N ALA A 61 -6.16 -17.76 2.05
CA ALA A 61 -7.08 -17.49 3.16
C ALA A 61 -7.72 -18.81 3.64
N PRO A 62 -7.76 -19.08 4.96
CA PRO A 62 -8.33 -20.30 5.51
C PRO A 62 -9.77 -20.52 5.03
N GLY A 63 -10.06 -21.73 4.55
CA GLY A 63 -11.39 -22.08 4.02
C GLY A 63 -11.72 -21.51 2.63
N CYS A 64 -10.81 -20.76 2.00
CA CYS A 64 -11.01 -20.28 0.64
C CYS A 64 -10.44 -21.26 -0.40
N GLY A 65 -11.28 -21.72 -1.35
CA GLY A 65 -10.86 -22.60 -2.44
C GLY A 65 -10.62 -21.91 -3.79
N ARG A 66 -10.78 -20.59 -3.86
CA ARG A 66 -10.74 -19.80 -5.11
C ARG A 66 -9.30 -19.61 -5.62
N LEU A 67 -9.18 -19.28 -6.91
CA LEU A 67 -7.94 -18.75 -7.47
C LEU A 67 -7.68 -17.36 -6.89
N ALA A 68 -6.40 -17.01 -6.76
CA ALA A 68 -5.99 -15.69 -6.33
C ALA A 68 -5.98 -14.71 -7.51
N ASP A 69 -6.57 -13.55 -7.30
CA ASP A 69 -6.62 -12.44 -8.25
C ASP A 69 -5.58 -11.36 -7.89
N ASP A 70 -5.17 -11.34 -6.62
CA ASP A 70 -4.33 -10.31 -6.03
C ASP A 70 -3.15 -10.92 -5.26
N THR A 71 -2.07 -10.15 -5.22
CA THR A 71 -0.97 -10.37 -4.27
C THR A 71 -1.17 -9.42 -3.11
N HIS A 72 -1.55 -10.00 -1.97
CA HIS A 72 -1.72 -9.34 -0.69
C HIS A 72 -0.38 -9.11 0.00
N GLU A 73 -0.27 -8.02 0.75
CA GLU A 73 0.94 -7.59 1.47
C GLU A 73 0.64 -7.59 2.98
N PRO A 74 1.04 -8.62 3.76
CA PRO A 74 0.73 -8.72 5.19
C PRO A 74 1.17 -7.52 6.02
N LEU A 75 2.34 -6.96 5.72
CA LEU A 75 2.77 -5.66 6.18
C LEU A 75 2.58 -4.65 5.03
N THR A 76 1.73 -3.66 5.25
CA THR A 76 1.40 -2.68 4.22
C THR A 76 2.56 -1.72 3.95
N ARG A 77 2.62 -1.19 2.73
CA ARG A 77 3.62 -0.18 2.30
C ARG A 77 3.68 1.03 3.22
N ALA A 78 2.51 1.49 3.68
CA ALA A 78 2.40 2.63 4.60
C ALA A 78 3.03 2.34 5.97
N ARG A 79 3.17 1.06 6.33
CA ARG A 79 3.78 0.57 7.58
C ARG A 79 5.20 0.03 7.36
N GLY A 80 5.83 0.33 6.22
CA GLY A 80 7.21 -0.07 5.91
C GLY A 80 7.35 -1.41 5.18
N GLY A 81 6.26 -2.06 4.78
CA GLY A 81 6.30 -3.30 4.02
C GLY A 81 6.86 -3.13 2.61
N SER A 82 7.72 -4.06 2.19
CA SER A 82 8.27 -4.10 0.82
C SER A 82 7.33 -4.82 -0.13
N ILE A 83 7.22 -4.28 -1.35
CA ILE A 83 6.34 -4.79 -2.43
C ILE A 83 7.05 -5.78 -3.34
N THR A 84 8.35 -5.95 -3.14
CA THR A 84 9.22 -6.83 -3.91
C THR A 84 9.83 -7.93 -3.04
N ASN A 85 9.59 -7.90 -1.73
CA ASN A 85 10.00 -8.97 -0.83
C ASN A 85 9.00 -10.14 -0.89
N PRO A 86 9.40 -11.33 -1.36
CA PRO A 86 8.54 -12.51 -1.39
C PRO A 86 7.92 -12.89 -0.04
N SER A 87 8.62 -12.66 1.08
CA SER A 87 8.10 -13.02 2.40
C SER A 87 6.98 -12.10 2.88
N ASN A 88 6.79 -10.95 2.22
CA ASN A 88 5.68 -10.03 2.46
C ASN A 88 4.62 -10.14 1.37
N MET A 89 4.43 -11.32 0.78
CA MET A 89 3.44 -11.58 -0.26
C MET A 89 2.60 -12.81 0.06
N ALA A 90 1.29 -12.71 -0.18
CA ALA A 90 0.37 -13.83 -0.09
C ALA A 90 -0.62 -13.77 -1.27
N PRO A 91 -0.90 -14.88 -1.98
CA PRO A 91 -1.87 -14.88 -3.06
C PRO A 91 -3.29 -14.97 -2.48
N LEU A 92 -4.12 -13.96 -2.73
CA LEU A 92 -5.50 -13.91 -2.26
C LEU A 92 -6.47 -13.66 -3.42
N CYS A 93 -7.66 -14.22 -3.33
CA CYS A 93 -8.77 -13.79 -4.18
C CYS A 93 -9.23 -12.38 -3.77
N ARG A 94 -9.86 -11.66 -4.71
CA ARG A 94 -10.33 -10.28 -4.47
C ARG A 94 -11.20 -10.17 -3.20
N GLY A 95 -12.10 -11.13 -2.98
CA GLY A 95 -13.01 -11.10 -1.84
C GLY A 95 -12.31 -11.19 -0.48
N CYS A 96 -11.38 -12.14 -0.33
CA CYS A 96 -10.61 -12.28 0.92
C CYS A 96 -9.66 -11.08 1.10
N HIS A 97 -9.05 -10.57 0.02
CA HIS A 97 -8.21 -9.38 0.10
C HIS A 97 -9.00 -8.17 0.63
N THR A 98 -10.20 -7.93 0.09
CA THR A 98 -11.09 -6.84 0.55
C THR A 98 -11.48 -7.01 2.01
N GLU A 99 -11.93 -8.21 2.43
CA GLU A 99 -12.29 -8.48 3.82
C GLU A 99 -11.15 -8.18 4.78
N ILE A 100 -9.95 -8.69 4.50
CA ILE A 100 -8.76 -8.48 5.34
C ILE A 100 -8.41 -7.00 5.44
N THR A 101 -8.45 -6.28 4.31
CA THR A 101 -8.09 -4.86 4.25
C THR A 101 -9.09 -3.98 5.00
N ASP A 102 -10.38 -4.24 4.82
CA ASP A 102 -11.44 -3.37 5.32
C ASP A 102 -11.81 -3.67 6.77
N THR A 103 -11.87 -4.95 7.13
CA THR A 103 -12.34 -5.38 8.46
C THR A 103 -11.22 -5.72 9.43
N GLN A 104 -10.02 -6.02 8.93
CA GLN A 104 -8.86 -6.46 9.73
C GLN A 104 -9.23 -7.54 10.76
N PRO A 105 -9.79 -8.69 10.32
CA PRO A 105 -10.34 -9.67 11.24
C PRO A 105 -9.22 -10.43 11.97
N ASP A 106 -9.49 -10.87 13.20
CA ASP A 106 -8.49 -11.55 14.06
C ASP A 106 -7.88 -12.78 13.40
N TRP A 107 -8.66 -13.52 12.61
CA TRP A 107 -8.17 -14.69 11.88
C TRP A 107 -7.07 -14.33 10.88
N ALA A 108 -7.06 -13.12 10.32
CA ALA A 108 -6.04 -12.69 9.37
C ALA A 108 -4.70 -12.45 10.07
N TYR A 109 -4.72 -11.93 11.31
CA TYR A 109 -3.52 -11.85 12.16
C TYR A 109 -3.03 -13.25 12.55
N ALA A 110 -3.94 -14.14 12.96
CA ALA A 110 -3.61 -15.51 13.31
C ALA A 110 -3.02 -16.30 12.13
N ALA A 111 -3.50 -16.05 10.91
CA ALA A 111 -3.01 -16.65 9.67
C ALA A 111 -1.73 -15.98 9.13
N GLY A 112 -1.20 -14.94 9.79
CA GLY A 112 -0.03 -14.20 9.30
C GLY A 112 -0.29 -13.36 8.05
N LEU A 113 -1.56 -13.14 7.69
CA LEU A 113 -1.99 -12.30 6.57
C LEU A 113 -2.14 -10.83 6.97
N LEU A 114 -2.06 -10.50 8.27
CA LEU A 114 -1.87 -9.15 8.76
C LEU A 114 -0.80 -9.15 9.85
N ILE A 115 0.06 -8.13 9.81
CA ILE A 115 1.12 -7.94 10.80
C ILE A 115 0.94 -6.58 11.47
N HIS A 116 0.98 -6.56 12.81
CA HIS A 116 0.98 -5.31 13.55
C HIS A 116 2.29 -4.54 13.30
N SER A 117 2.22 -3.22 13.20
CA SER A 117 3.38 -2.38 12.87
C SER A 117 4.52 -2.47 13.90
N TRP A 118 4.25 -2.89 15.12
CA TRP A 118 5.25 -3.11 16.17
C TRP A 118 5.84 -4.54 16.18
N ASN A 119 5.27 -5.48 15.41
CA ASN A 119 5.78 -6.85 15.27
C ASN A 119 6.65 -7.02 14.02
N GLY A 120 6.64 -6.07 13.09
CA GLY A 120 7.37 -6.14 11.82
C GLY A 120 8.80 -5.59 11.84
N GLY A 121 9.36 -5.32 13.03
CA GLY A 121 10.66 -4.66 13.21
C GLY A 121 11.89 -5.57 13.16
N ASP A 122 11.72 -6.89 13.27
CA ASP A 122 12.83 -7.83 13.51
C ASP A 122 12.97 -8.89 12.40
N ALA A 123 13.07 -8.45 11.15
CA ALA A 123 13.56 -9.29 10.06
C ALA A 123 14.64 -8.53 9.28
N ALA A 124 15.84 -8.49 9.88
CA ALA A 124 17.10 -8.21 9.20
C ALA A 124 17.57 -9.45 8.44
#